data_AF-A0A9E5R174-F1
#
_entry.id   AF-A0A9E5R174-F1
#
_cell.length_a   1.000
_cell.length_b   1.000
_cell.length_c   1.000
_cell.angle_alpha   90.00
_cell.angle_beta   90.00
_cell.angle_gamma   90.00
#
_symmetry.space_group_name_H-M   'P 1'
#
loop_
_entity.id
_entity.type
_entity.pdbx_description
1 polymer ?
#
loop_
_entity_poly.entity_id
_entity_poly.type
_entity_poly.pdbx_seq_one_letter_code
_entity_poly.pdbx_strand_id
1 'polypeptide(L)'
;MQKHLLYLWFSMCISVGGFAQNTPNDGDWRQSKVSKGNTPEAAWMIRYGDIDNLGFGFVAGFDPFTGKSTEAHPFPWAEKKEDLPGLDRIMLPSSFGKVETPCDQDGYSGEYERLMNQYQKTVFALSVPLDIPTTLNISAARLLMFVDDFQSPVFCSRFEVTLNGRRAIFLENILNALNQTGPVGKLVTIPIPSDFLDVLKAKTLDILIDDPHSGAGDGFAIDFVKILVNPALDAQKNGHIQGILVDADSGNPVVGATVSIPGLVQSQSNEKGEFTLKSVPAGFNVLQVCVPAYKGQTFNVDVVENEITQTTLEMRND
;
A
#
# COMPACT_ATOMS: atom_id res chain seq x y z
N MET A 1 -12.23 13.87 -58.39
CA MET A 1 -11.95 14.79 -57.27
C MET A 1 -12.98 14.49 -56.18
N GLN A 2 -12.65 13.58 -55.25
CA GLN A 2 -13.57 13.11 -54.23
C GLN A 2 -12.87 13.33 -52.88
N LYS A 3 -13.36 14.30 -52.10
CA LYS A 3 -12.82 14.61 -50.77
C LYS A 3 -13.40 13.61 -49.78
N HIS A 4 -12.55 12.74 -49.23
CA HIS A 4 -12.90 11.96 -48.05
C HIS A 4 -12.73 12.82 -46.80
N LEU A 5 -13.83 13.03 -46.08
CA LEU A 5 -13.88 13.71 -44.80
C LEU A 5 -13.56 12.66 -43.72
N LEU A 6 -12.38 12.74 -43.12
CA LEU A 6 -12.00 11.94 -41.95
C LEU A 6 -12.74 12.50 -40.72
N TYR A 7 -13.69 11.75 -40.16
CA TYR A 7 -14.25 12.06 -38.85
C TYR A 7 -13.31 11.50 -37.78
N LEU A 8 -12.50 12.36 -37.16
CA LEU A 8 -11.84 12.05 -35.90
C LEU A 8 -12.90 12.06 -34.79
N TRP A 9 -13.21 10.88 -34.25
CA TRP A 9 -13.95 10.74 -33.01
C TRP A 9 -13.01 11.06 -31.85
N PHE A 10 -13.14 12.28 -31.31
CA PHE A 10 -12.60 12.61 -30.00
C PHE A 10 -13.52 11.94 -28.96
N SER A 11 -13.12 10.78 -28.45
CA SER A 11 -13.75 10.20 -27.27
C SER A 11 -13.34 11.04 -26.07
N MET A 12 -14.16 12.03 -25.74
CA MET A 12 -14.04 12.77 -24.49
C MET A 12 -14.45 11.82 -23.36
N CYS A 13 -13.47 11.19 -22.69
CA CYS A 13 -13.71 10.54 -21.41
C CYS A 13 -14.16 11.62 -20.42
N ILE A 14 -15.47 11.69 -20.20
CA ILE A 14 -16.03 12.46 -19.10
C ILE A 14 -15.67 11.66 -17.84
N SER A 15 -14.68 12.13 -17.09
CA SER A 15 -14.40 11.68 -15.73
C SER A 15 -15.64 11.96 -14.89
N VAL A 16 -16.50 10.96 -14.71
CA VAL A 16 -17.58 11.03 -13.73
C VAL A 16 -16.90 10.95 -12.37
N GLY A 17 -16.61 12.10 -11.78
CA GLY A 17 -16.02 12.17 -10.44
C GLY A 17 -16.84 11.29 -9.50
N GLY A 18 -16.20 10.25 -8.95
CA GLY A 18 -16.83 9.34 -8.00
C GLY A 18 -17.50 10.13 -6.88
N PHE A 19 -18.69 9.71 -6.47
CA PHE A 19 -19.41 10.36 -5.39
C PHE A 19 -18.57 10.28 -4.12
N ALA A 20 -18.05 11.42 -3.67
CA ALA A 20 -17.47 11.56 -2.34
C ALA A 20 -18.41 10.98 -1.29
N GLN A 21 -17.94 9.97 -0.57
CA GLN A 21 -18.73 9.26 0.43
C GLN A 21 -18.51 9.85 1.82
N ASN A 22 -19.49 9.74 2.70
CA ASN A 22 -19.30 9.97 4.12
C ASN A 22 -19.71 8.71 4.88
N THR A 23 -18.73 7.98 5.41
CA THR A 23 -18.96 6.68 6.03
C THR A 23 -18.75 6.73 7.55
N PRO A 24 -19.36 5.80 8.32
CA PRO A 24 -19.07 5.66 9.73
C PRO A 24 -17.57 5.43 10.03
N ASN A 25 -16.91 4.65 9.18
CA ASN A 25 -15.51 4.23 9.30
C ASN A 25 -14.51 5.30 8.89
N ASP A 26 -14.77 6.05 7.82
CA ASP A 26 -13.76 6.89 7.14
C ASP A 26 -14.05 8.40 7.23
N GLY A 27 -15.26 8.76 7.68
CA GLY A 27 -15.77 10.12 7.62
C GLY A 27 -16.02 10.60 6.19
N ASP A 28 -16.08 11.91 5.99
CA ASP A 28 -16.26 12.52 4.67
C ASP A 28 -14.97 12.43 3.86
N TRP A 29 -15.01 11.66 2.78
CA TRP A 29 -13.86 11.37 1.92
C TRP A 29 -13.19 12.62 1.35
N ARG A 30 -13.89 13.75 1.22
CA ARG A 30 -13.31 15.03 0.74
C ARG A 30 -12.45 15.75 1.77
N GLN A 31 -12.55 15.37 3.04
CA GLN A 31 -11.74 15.99 4.08
C GLN A 31 -10.36 15.35 4.07
N SER A 32 -9.34 16.18 3.95
CA SER A 32 -7.93 15.73 3.93
C SER A 32 -7.39 15.35 5.31
N LYS A 33 -8.15 15.61 6.39
CA LYS A 33 -7.80 15.20 7.77
C LYS A 33 -9.06 14.82 8.53
N VAL A 34 -9.14 13.60 9.03
CA VAL A 34 -10.28 13.10 9.80
C VAL A 34 -9.80 12.27 10.98
N SER A 35 -10.32 12.56 12.17
CA SER A 35 -10.09 11.76 13.39
C SER A 35 -11.45 11.40 14.01
N LYS A 36 -11.71 10.12 14.27
CA LYS A 36 -12.99 9.62 14.80
C LYS A 36 -12.76 8.56 15.86
N GLY A 37 -13.35 8.76 17.03
CA GLY A 37 -13.44 7.73 18.07
C GLY A 37 -14.63 6.80 17.88
N ASN A 38 -14.53 5.58 18.38
CA ASN A 38 -15.60 4.57 18.39
C ASN A 38 -16.21 4.32 17.00
N THR A 39 -15.36 4.20 15.98
CA THR A 39 -15.78 3.70 14.68
C THR A 39 -16.10 2.20 14.77
N PRO A 40 -16.95 1.64 13.89
CA PRO A 40 -17.17 0.20 13.84
C PRO A 40 -15.88 -0.63 13.76
N GLU A 41 -14.85 -0.14 13.08
CA GLU A 41 -13.59 -0.88 12.83
C GLU A 41 -12.46 -0.60 13.82
N ALA A 42 -12.58 0.39 14.72
CA ALA A 42 -11.51 0.80 15.63
C ALA A 42 -11.98 1.69 16.78
N ALA A 43 -11.28 1.58 17.92
CA ALA A 43 -11.47 2.51 19.04
C ALA A 43 -11.14 3.95 18.67
N TRP A 44 -10.13 4.15 17.81
CA TRP A 44 -9.80 5.44 17.22
C TRP A 44 -9.30 5.27 15.78
N MET A 45 -9.85 6.05 14.85
CA MET A 45 -9.48 6.10 13.45
C MET A 45 -8.93 7.48 13.11
N ILE A 46 -7.80 7.52 12.42
CA ILE A 46 -7.22 8.74 11.84
C ILE A 46 -7.06 8.51 10.35
N ARG A 47 -7.42 9.50 9.53
CA ARG A 47 -7.15 9.53 8.09
C ARG A 47 -6.51 10.85 7.70
N TYR A 48 -5.53 10.77 6.80
CA TYR A 48 -4.76 11.87 6.28
C TYR A 48 -4.61 11.73 4.77
N GLY A 49 -5.03 12.75 4.02
CA GLY A 49 -5.39 12.69 2.60
C GLY A 49 -6.88 12.46 2.40
N ASP A 50 -7.46 13.10 1.41
CA ASP A 50 -8.78 12.75 0.89
C ASP A 50 -8.76 11.38 0.21
N ILE A 51 -9.93 10.80 -0.02
CA ILE A 51 -10.07 9.51 -0.69
C ILE A 51 -10.60 9.81 -2.09
N ASP A 52 -9.71 10.04 -3.04
CA ASP A 52 -10.10 10.40 -4.41
C ASP A 52 -9.19 9.85 -5.51
N ASN A 53 -8.40 8.80 -5.22
CA ASN A 53 -7.54 8.13 -6.19
C ASN A 53 -6.59 9.12 -6.89
N LEU A 54 -5.77 9.84 -6.12
CA LEU A 54 -4.80 10.81 -6.65
C LEU A 54 -5.45 11.94 -7.44
N GLY A 55 -6.70 12.26 -7.15
CA GLY A 55 -7.52 13.22 -7.88
C GLY A 55 -8.28 12.69 -9.09
N PHE A 56 -8.11 11.42 -9.49
CA PHE A 56 -8.79 10.83 -10.66
C PHE A 56 -10.24 10.41 -10.36
N GLY A 57 -10.57 10.28 -9.08
CA GLY A 57 -11.81 9.69 -8.60
C GLY A 57 -11.84 8.18 -8.82
N PHE A 58 -12.92 7.59 -8.32
CA PHE A 58 -13.17 6.16 -8.45
C PHE A 58 -14.36 5.88 -9.37
N VAL A 59 -14.32 4.74 -10.08
CA VAL A 59 -15.48 4.24 -10.82
C VAL A 59 -16.67 4.03 -9.88
N ALA A 60 -17.90 4.15 -10.40
CA ALA A 60 -19.10 4.09 -9.58
C ALA A 60 -19.18 2.81 -8.74
N GLY A 61 -19.31 2.97 -7.41
CA GLY A 61 -19.40 1.86 -6.46
C GLY A 61 -18.08 1.21 -6.08
N PHE A 62 -16.94 1.72 -6.57
CA PHE A 62 -15.64 1.28 -6.10
C PHE A 62 -15.40 1.76 -4.67
N ASP A 63 -14.75 0.89 -3.90
CA ASP A 63 -14.42 1.10 -2.51
C ASP A 63 -12.95 0.68 -2.32
N PRO A 64 -12.04 1.64 -2.01
CA PRO A 64 -10.61 1.37 -1.92
C PRO A 64 -10.25 0.45 -0.77
N PHE A 65 -11.16 0.25 0.20
CA PHE A 65 -10.93 -0.63 1.35
C PHE A 65 -11.23 -2.10 1.04
N THR A 66 -11.70 -2.42 -0.17
CA THR A 66 -12.04 -3.79 -0.59
C THR A 66 -10.83 -4.62 -1.03
N GLY A 67 -9.65 -4.01 -1.11
CA GLY A 67 -8.43 -4.64 -1.62
C GLY A 67 -8.37 -4.75 -3.15
N LYS A 68 -9.42 -4.30 -3.86
CA LYS A 68 -9.39 -4.19 -5.32
C LYS A 68 -8.42 -3.08 -5.73
N SER A 69 -7.61 -3.37 -6.72
CA SER A 69 -6.81 -2.36 -7.40
C SER A 69 -7.71 -1.52 -8.32
N THR A 70 -7.33 -0.28 -8.58
CA THR A 70 -8.03 0.60 -9.51
C THR A 70 -7.79 0.18 -10.96
N GLU A 71 -8.50 0.80 -11.90
CA GLU A 71 -8.06 0.79 -13.30
C GLU A 71 -6.86 1.73 -13.45
N ALA A 72 -6.01 1.45 -14.45
CA ALA A 72 -4.86 2.31 -14.73
C ALA A 72 -5.31 3.73 -15.10
N HIS A 73 -4.59 4.74 -14.62
CA HIS A 73 -4.86 6.15 -14.92
C HIS A 73 -3.74 6.81 -15.75
N PRO A 74 -3.98 8.00 -16.34
CA PRO A 74 -2.94 8.74 -17.06
C PRO A 74 -1.86 9.31 -16.13
N PHE A 75 -0.68 9.58 -16.70
CA PHE A 75 0.44 10.28 -16.06
C PHE A 75 1.26 11.08 -17.10
N PRO A 76 2.03 12.11 -16.67
CA PRO A 76 2.04 12.68 -15.33
C PRO A 76 0.80 13.54 -15.05
N TRP A 77 0.59 13.90 -13.78
CA TRP A 77 -0.41 14.90 -13.37
C TRP A 77 0.21 15.88 -12.38
N ALA A 78 -0.46 17.02 -12.22
CA ALA A 78 -0.11 18.00 -11.20
C ALA A 78 -1.04 17.83 -10.00
N GLU A 79 -0.43 17.84 -8.81
CA GLU A 79 -1.15 17.95 -7.54
C GLU A 79 -2.05 19.20 -7.52
N LYS A 80 -3.19 19.10 -6.83
CA LYS A 80 -4.04 20.25 -6.52
C LYS A 80 -3.41 21.05 -5.39
N LYS A 81 -3.89 22.29 -5.24
CA LYS A 81 -3.37 23.21 -4.22
C LYS A 81 -3.80 22.79 -2.81
N GLU A 82 -4.93 22.12 -2.72
CA GLU A 82 -5.56 21.66 -1.47
C GLU A 82 -4.89 20.39 -0.92
N ASP A 83 -4.15 19.66 -1.77
CA ASP A 83 -3.50 18.40 -1.44
C ASP A 83 -2.38 18.62 -0.43
N LEU A 84 -2.29 17.70 0.53
CA LEU A 84 -1.29 17.78 1.59
C LEU A 84 0.10 17.37 1.04
N PRO A 85 1.20 17.88 1.61
CA PRO A 85 2.53 17.48 1.18
C PRO A 85 2.72 15.95 1.21
N GLY A 86 3.17 15.40 0.07
CA GLY A 86 3.40 13.97 -0.10
C GLY A 86 2.17 13.13 -0.48
N LEU A 87 1.00 13.76 -0.61
CA LEU A 87 -0.21 13.12 -1.13
C LEU A 87 -0.53 13.63 -2.54
N ASP A 88 -1.23 12.80 -3.31
CA ASP A 88 -1.78 13.09 -4.64
C ASP A 88 -0.75 13.61 -5.64
N ARG A 89 0.49 13.17 -5.47
CA ARG A 89 1.63 13.61 -6.26
C ARG A 89 2.58 12.47 -6.53
N ILE A 90 3.20 12.55 -7.71
CA ILE A 90 4.36 11.75 -8.04
C ILE A 90 5.54 12.22 -7.18
N MET A 91 6.19 11.27 -6.51
CA MET A 91 7.44 11.43 -5.77
C MET A 91 8.51 10.54 -6.37
N LEU A 92 9.78 10.91 -6.15
CA LEU A 92 10.92 10.11 -6.57
C LEU A 92 11.92 9.96 -5.42
N PRO A 93 12.57 8.78 -5.31
CA PRO A 93 13.70 8.56 -4.40
C PRO A 93 14.69 9.71 -4.40
N SER A 94 15.16 10.10 -3.22
CA SER A 94 16.06 11.24 -3.04
C SER A 94 17.46 11.01 -3.62
N SER A 95 17.83 9.75 -3.87
CA SER A 95 19.06 9.38 -4.58
C SER A 95 18.95 9.46 -6.10
N PHE A 96 17.73 9.50 -6.66
CA PHE A 96 17.52 9.58 -8.09
C PHE A 96 18.14 10.87 -8.67
N GLY A 97 18.81 10.74 -9.82
CA GLY A 97 19.58 11.82 -10.45
C GLY A 97 20.88 12.19 -9.73
N LYS A 98 21.20 11.58 -8.58
CA LYS A 98 22.46 11.81 -7.83
C LYS A 98 23.37 10.58 -7.81
N VAL A 99 22.81 9.40 -8.00
CA VAL A 99 23.50 8.11 -8.07
C VAL A 99 23.19 7.48 -9.44
N GLU A 100 24.12 6.68 -9.97
CA GLU A 100 23.92 5.93 -11.21
C GLU A 100 22.72 5.00 -11.08
N THR A 101 21.80 5.06 -12.04
CA THR A 101 20.56 4.25 -11.98
C THR A 101 20.90 2.77 -12.12
N PRO A 102 20.50 1.92 -11.16
CA PRO A 102 20.91 0.51 -11.11
C PRO A 102 20.17 -0.35 -12.14
N CYS A 103 18.97 0.06 -12.55
CA CYS A 103 18.08 -0.63 -13.47
C CYS A 103 17.44 0.41 -14.42
N ASP A 104 16.39 0.04 -15.16
CA ASP A 104 15.62 1.02 -15.97
C ASP A 104 14.89 2.04 -15.07
N GLN A 105 14.16 2.95 -15.70
CA GLN A 105 13.37 3.99 -15.02
C GLN A 105 11.91 3.90 -15.46
N ASP A 106 10.99 4.22 -14.57
CA ASP A 106 9.56 4.29 -14.87
C ASP A 106 9.13 5.61 -15.52
N GLY A 107 7.83 5.72 -15.77
CA GLY A 107 7.23 6.94 -16.30
C GLY A 107 7.25 8.11 -15.31
N TYR A 108 7.13 7.83 -14.02
CA TYR A 108 7.11 8.85 -12.96
C TYR A 108 8.47 9.52 -12.78
N SER A 109 9.56 8.84 -13.10
CA SER A 109 10.93 9.35 -13.12
C SER A 109 11.13 10.54 -14.05
N GLY A 110 10.26 10.68 -15.07
CA GLY A 110 10.21 11.86 -15.93
C GLY A 110 9.88 13.16 -15.19
N GLU A 111 9.31 13.10 -13.99
CA GLU A 111 8.89 14.26 -13.20
C GLU A 111 10.03 14.89 -12.38
N TYR A 112 11.24 14.33 -12.40
CA TYR A 112 12.38 14.80 -11.60
C TYR A 112 12.64 16.29 -11.76
N GLU A 113 12.73 16.77 -13.00
CA GLU A 113 13.03 18.18 -13.29
C GLU A 113 11.90 19.10 -12.79
N ARG A 114 10.63 18.69 -12.91
CA ARG A 114 9.51 19.47 -12.38
C ARG A 114 9.61 19.57 -10.86
N LEU A 115 9.83 18.45 -10.18
CA LEU A 115 9.93 18.39 -8.72
C LEU A 115 11.08 19.26 -8.20
N MET A 116 12.27 19.17 -8.82
CA MET A 116 13.42 19.96 -8.43
C MET A 116 13.22 21.46 -8.68
N ASN A 117 12.63 21.84 -9.82
CA ASN A 117 12.37 23.24 -10.13
C ASN A 117 11.30 23.87 -9.22
N GLN A 118 10.25 23.13 -8.89
CA GLN A 118 9.12 23.62 -8.11
C GLN A 118 9.37 23.54 -6.60
N TYR A 119 10.04 22.49 -6.12
CA TYR A 119 10.12 22.15 -4.70
C TYR A 119 11.55 22.01 -4.15
N GLN A 120 12.55 21.94 -5.02
CA GLN A 120 13.96 21.67 -4.65
C GLN A 120 14.17 20.34 -3.91
N LYS A 121 13.21 19.42 -4.04
CA LYS A 121 13.22 18.06 -3.49
C LYS A 121 12.24 17.18 -4.25
N THR A 122 12.44 15.87 -4.17
CA THR A 122 11.64 14.86 -4.89
C THR A 122 10.80 13.97 -3.97
N VAL A 123 11.10 13.97 -2.67
CA VAL A 123 10.43 13.18 -1.65
C VAL A 123 9.81 14.07 -0.58
N PHE A 124 8.67 13.67 -0.05
CA PHE A 124 7.90 14.41 0.94
C PHE A 124 7.49 13.47 2.08
N ALA A 125 7.75 13.87 3.32
CA ALA A 125 7.23 13.16 4.48
C ALA A 125 5.73 13.49 4.67
N LEU A 126 4.95 12.48 5.05
CA LEU A 126 3.57 12.65 5.49
C LEU A 126 3.56 12.96 6.98
N SER A 127 3.08 14.14 7.37
CA SER A 127 2.98 14.52 8.79
C SER A 127 1.54 14.38 9.27
N VAL A 128 1.20 13.17 9.73
CA VAL A 128 -0.15 12.79 10.18
C VAL A 128 -0.39 13.28 11.60
N PRO A 129 -1.35 14.19 11.87
CA PRO A 129 -1.71 14.56 13.24
C PRO A 129 -2.32 13.36 13.98
N LEU A 130 -1.75 13.05 15.14
CA LEU A 130 -2.21 11.98 16.01
C LEU A 130 -3.10 12.57 17.09
N ASP A 131 -4.37 12.79 16.77
CA ASP A 131 -5.36 13.29 17.72
C ASP A 131 -5.88 12.18 18.66
N ILE A 132 -5.00 11.28 19.10
CA ILE A 132 -5.37 10.13 19.92
C ILE A 132 -5.57 10.61 21.37
N PRO A 133 -6.72 10.34 22.02
CA PRO A 133 -6.91 10.69 23.43
C PRO A 133 -5.83 10.06 24.31
N THR A 134 -5.19 10.86 25.17
CA THR A 134 -4.11 10.38 26.07
C THR A 134 -4.58 9.33 27.08
N THR A 135 -5.89 9.22 27.30
CA THR A 135 -6.55 8.20 28.13
C THR A 135 -6.75 6.87 27.40
N LEU A 136 -6.62 6.83 26.07
CA LEU A 136 -6.78 5.62 25.29
C LEU A 136 -5.51 4.76 25.38
N ASN A 137 -5.64 3.56 25.94
CA ASN A 137 -4.55 2.59 25.93
C ASN A 137 -4.38 1.99 24.53
N ILE A 138 -3.21 2.17 23.92
CA ILE A 138 -2.89 1.61 22.59
C ILE A 138 -2.36 0.20 22.78
N SER A 139 -3.15 -0.83 22.45
CA SER A 139 -2.77 -2.24 22.51
C SER A 139 -2.46 -2.84 21.13
N ALA A 140 -2.99 -2.25 20.06
CA ALA A 140 -2.71 -2.63 18.69
C ALA A 140 -2.94 -1.44 17.76
N ALA A 141 -2.26 -1.42 16.62
CA ALA A 141 -2.54 -0.46 15.57
C ALA A 141 -2.31 -1.03 14.18
N ARG A 142 -2.96 -0.44 13.18
CA ARG A 142 -2.76 -0.73 11.76
C ARG A 142 -2.59 0.55 10.97
N LEU A 143 -1.66 0.53 10.03
CA LEU A 143 -1.50 1.53 8.99
C LEU A 143 -2.07 0.97 7.69
N LEU A 144 -3.04 1.67 7.13
CA LEU A 144 -3.53 1.45 5.79
C LEU A 144 -2.97 2.59 4.92
N MET A 145 -2.50 2.24 3.73
CA MET A 145 -1.97 3.21 2.78
C MET A 145 -2.48 2.86 1.39
N PHE A 146 -3.03 3.84 0.69
CA PHE A 146 -3.44 3.68 -0.70
C PHE A 146 -2.31 4.19 -1.59
N VAL A 147 -1.58 3.26 -2.18
CA VAL A 147 -0.31 3.48 -2.89
C VAL A 147 -0.46 3.29 -4.38
N ASP A 148 0.42 3.92 -5.14
CA ASP A 148 0.46 3.86 -6.59
C ASP A 148 1.90 3.79 -7.10
N ASP A 149 2.12 2.97 -8.14
CA ASP A 149 3.37 2.81 -8.88
C ASP A 149 4.60 2.34 -8.07
N PHE A 150 4.44 1.68 -6.91
CA PHE A 150 5.59 1.03 -6.25
C PHE A 150 6.05 -0.21 -7.03
N GLN A 151 7.30 -0.19 -7.51
CA GLN A 151 7.82 -1.20 -8.44
C GLN A 151 9.26 -1.66 -8.14
N SER A 152 9.62 -1.75 -6.87
CA SER A 152 10.98 -2.12 -6.43
C SER A 152 11.55 -3.40 -7.08
N PRO A 153 10.79 -4.50 -7.26
CA PRO A 153 11.29 -5.70 -7.94
C PRO A 153 11.66 -5.48 -9.42
N VAL A 154 11.17 -4.41 -10.06
CA VAL A 154 11.42 -4.06 -11.46
C VAL A 154 12.55 -3.04 -11.58
N PHE A 155 12.50 -1.96 -10.78
CA PHE A 155 13.44 -0.83 -10.89
C PHE A 155 14.56 -0.85 -9.86
N CYS A 156 14.64 -1.91 -9.06
CA CYS A 156 15.75 -2.18 -8.15
C CYS A 156 15.93 -1.11 -7.06
N SER A 157 14.86 -0.37 -6.77
CA SER A 157 14.79 0.52 -5.62
C SER A 157 14.82 -0.29 -4.33
N ARG A 158 15.23 0.39 -3.25
CA ARG A 158 15.27 -0.13 -1.89
C ARG A 158 14.69 0.92 -0.97
N PHE A 159 13.36 1.03 -0.99
CA PHE A 159 12.63 1.95 -0.13
C PHE A 159 12.95 1.68 1.34
N GLU A 160 13.50 2.68 1.99
CA GLU A 160 13.63 2.82 3.43
C GLU A 160 12.43 3.61 3.96
N VAL A 161 11.86 3.14 5.08
CA VAL A 161 10.71 3.80 5.69
C VAL A 161 11.06 4.20 7.10
N THR A 162 10.76 5.44 7.49
CA THR A 162 10.87 5.87 8.88
C THR A 162 9.53 6.35 9.42
N LEU A 163 9.28 6.02 10.69
CA LEU A 163 8.17 6.53 11.49
C LEU A 163 8.75 7.39 12.61
N ASN A 164 8.53 8.70 12.58
CA ASN A 164 9.15 9.67 13.47
C ASN A 164 10.70 9.52 13.53
N GLY A 165 11.32 9.25 12.37
CA GLY A 165 12.77 9.04 12.24
C GLY A 165 13.29 7.66 12.67
N ARG A 166 12.44 6.79 13.23
CA ARG A 166 12.79 5.40 13.54
C ARG A 166 12.54 4.52 12.31
N ARG A 167 13.57 3.81 11.85
CA ARG A 167 13.50 2.95 10.66
C ARG A 167 12.55 1.76 10.87
N ALA A 168 11.57 1.63 9.99
CA ALA A 168 10.45 0.71 10.07
C ALA A 168 10.57 -0.40 8.99
N ILE A 169 11.49 -1.34 9.22
CA ILE A 169 11.77 -2.46 8.29
C ILE A 169 10.50 -3.26 7.93
N PHE A 170 9.56 -3.38 8.86
CA PHE A 170 8.30 -4.07 8.60
C PHE A 170 7.46 -3.40 7.49
N LEU A 171 7.58 -2.08 7.29
CA LEU A 171 6.97 -1.37 6.15
C LEU A 171 7.81 -1.50 4.89
N GLU A 172 9.14 -1.42 5.01
CA GLU A 172 10.08 -1.61 3.90
C GLU A 172 9.84 -2.96 3.20
N ASN A 173 9.65 -4.03 3.98
CA ASN A 173 9.38 -5.36 3.45
C ASN A 173 8.09 -5.43 2.62
N ILE A 174 7.09 -4.58 2.92
CA ILE A 174 5.83 -4.54 2.18
C ILE A 174 5.98 -3.69 0.92
N LEU A 175 6.54 -2.48 1.05
CA LEU A 175 6.65 -1.56 -0.08
C LEU A 175 7.63 -2.05 -1.14
N ASN A 176 8.76 -2.63 -0.74
CA ASN A 176 9.72 -3.21 -1.70
C ASN A 176 9.23 -4.53 -2.32
N ALA A 177 8.15 -5.10 -1.80
CA ALA A 177 7.51 -6.29 -2.34
C ALA A 177 6.44 -5.97 -3.40
N LEU A 178 5.99 -4.72 -3.47
CA LEU A 178 4.99 -4.29 -4.44
C LEU A 178 5.59 -4.31 -5.85
N ASN A 179 4.77 -4.76 -6.79
CA ASN A 179 5.05 -4.68 -8.21
C ASN A 179 3.76 -4.25 -8.90
N GLN A 180 3.53 -2.94 -8.96
CA GLN A 180 2.40 -2.35 -9.65
C GLN A 180 2.80 -2.14 -11.10
N THR A 181 2.31 -2.93 -12.06
CA THR A 181 2.66 -2.74 -13.48
C THR A 181 1.91 -1.54 -14.06
N GLY A 182 2.31 -0.33 -13.66
CA GLY A 182 1.72 0.95 -14.05
C GLY A 182 0.88 1.63 -12.95
N PRO A 183 0.31 2.79 -13.29
CA PRO A 183 -0.36 3.74 -12.39
C PRO A 183 -1.73 3.20 -11.96
N VAL A 184 -1.69 2.20 -11.09
CA VAL A 184 -2.83 1.48 -10.53
C VAL A 184 -2.77 1.58 -9.01
N GLY A 185 -3.67 2.37 -8.44
CA GLY A 185 -3.85 2.49 -7.00
C GLY A 185 -4.22 1.17 -6.33
N LYS A 186 -3.57 0.86 -5.20
CA LYS A 186 -3.77 -0.35 -4.41
C LYS A 186 -3.73 -0.03 -2.92
N LEU A 187 -4.59 -0.70 -2.14
CA LEU A 187 -4.56 -0.62 -0.69
C LEU A 187 -3.54 -1.60 -0.11
N VAL A 188 -2.67 -1.10 0.75
CA VAL A 188 -1.78 -1.89 1.60
C VAL A 188 -2.25 -1.79 3.04
N THR A 189 -2.34 -2.93 3.73
CA THR A 189 -2.77 -2.99 5.14
C THR A 189 -1.65 -3.60 5.99
N ILE A 190 -1.04 -2.79 6.86
CA ILE A 190 0.14 -3.18 7.65
C ILE A 190 -0.16 -3.13 9.16
N PRO A 191 -0.01 -4.25 9.89
CA PRO A 191 -0.02 -4.21 11.35
C PRO A 191 1.22 -3.47 11.87
N ILE A 192 1.03 -2.49 12.76
CA ILE A 192 2.15 -1.84 13.45
C ILE A 192 2.59 -2.78 14.59
N PRO A 193 3.85 -3.24 14.60
CA PRO A 193 4.39 -4.10 15.66
C PRO A 193 4.26 -3.47 17.05
N SER A 194 4.12 -4.32 18.08
CA SER A 194 3.92 -3.85 19.46
C SER A 194 5.06 -2.97 19.98
N ASP A 195 6.29 -3.22 19.54
CA ASP A 195 7.49 -2.46 19.87
C ASP A 195 7.60 -1.12 19.10
N PHE A 196 6.67 -0.84 18.18
CA PHE A 196 6.52 0.42 17.47
C PHE A 196 5.31 1.25 17.92
N LEU A 197 4.42 0.72 18.76
CA LEU A 197 3.20 1.44 19.16
C LEU A 197 3.48 2.74 19.92
N ASP A 198 4.69 2.92 20.46
CA ASP A 198 5.11 4.14 21.13
C ASP A 198 5.20 5.35 20.20
N VAL A 199 5.44 5.15 18.89
CA VAL A 199 5.44 6.25 17.91
C VAL A 199 4.09 6.96 17.82
N LEU A 200 2.99 6.25 18.16
CA LEU A 200 1.63 6.77 18.15
C LEU A 200 1.30 7.64 19.39
N LYS A 201 2.22 7.76 20.35
CA LYS A 201 2.07 8.65 21.51
C LYS A 201 2.54 10.08 21.23
N ALA A 202 3.17 10.31 20.08
CA ALA A 202 3.58 11.62 19.63
C ALA A 202 2.38 12.47 19.17
N LYS A 203 2.60 13.78 18.92
CA LYS A 203 1.57 14.65 18.35
C LYS A 203 1.34 14.39 16.86
N THR A 204 2.39 13.92 16.18
CA THR A 204 2.36 13.58 14.76
C THR A 204 3.04 12.23 14.55
N LEU A 205 2.58 11.51 13.52
CA LEU A 205 3.32 10.43 12.90
C LEU A 205 3.88 10.97 11.58
N ASP A 206 5.17 11.24 11.57
CA ASP A 206 5.91 11.58 10.38
C ASP A 206 6.34 10.28 9.68
N ILE A 207 5.75 10.01 8.52
CA ILE A 207 6.06 8.87 7.66
C ILE A 207 6.91 9.38 6.52
N LEU A 208 8.15 8.92 6.43
CA LEU A 208 9.02 9.17 5.28
C LEU A 208 9.31 7.85 4.59
N ILE A 209 9.03 7.78 3.30
CA ILE A 209 9.40 6.69 2.40
C ILE A 209 10.41 7.29 1.43
N ASP A 210 11.61 6.72 1.37
CA ASP A 210 12.68 7.23 0.51
C ASP A 210 13.58 6.08 0.07
N ASP A 211 14.36 6.26 -0.98
CA ASP A 211 15.53 5.43 -1.24
C ASP A 211 16.74 6.35 -1.41
N PRO A 212 17.51 6.57 -0.33
CA PRO A 212 18.61 7.52 -0.32
C PRO A 212 19.89 6.94 -0.92
N HIS A 213 19.87 5.73 -1.48
CA HIS A 213 21.10 5.00 -1.81
C HIS A 213 21.17 4.43 -3.22
N SER A 214 20.09 3.86 -3.76
CA SER A 214 20.20 3.03 -4.96
C SER A 214 20.40 3.81 -6.26
N GLY A 215 19.85 5.02 -6.37
CA GLY A 215 19.74 5.76 -7.63
C GLY A 215 18.59 5.29 -8.54
N ALA A 216 17.71 4.40 -8.07
CA ALA A 216 16.58 3.86 -8.83
C ALA A 216 15.60 4.94 -9.29
N GLY A 217 15.16 4.82 -10.56
CA GLY A 217 14.05 5.59 -11.11
C GLY A 217 12.73 4.85 -10.90
N ASP A 218 12.33 4.75 -9.63
CA ASP A 218 11.10 4.11 -9.17
C ASP A 218 10.27 5.17 -8.46
N GLY A 219 9.50 5.91 -9.23
CA GLY A 219 8.59 6.92 -8.74
C GLY A 219 7.34 6.29 -8.14
N PHE A 220 6.71 6.99 -7.21
CA PHE A 220 5.55 6.46 -6.51
C PHE A 220 4.63 7.59 -6.08
N ALA A 221 3.39 7.24 -5.77
CA ALA A 221 2.42 8.17 -5.20
C ALA A 221 1.60 7.52 -4.07
N ILE A 222 1.00 8.37 -3.24
CA ILE A 222 0.15 7.99 -2.13
C ILE A 222 -1.08 8.90 -2.15
N ASP A 223 -2.27 8.31 -2.13
CA ASP A 223 -3.57 9.03 -2.09
C ASP A 223 -3.87 9.43 -0.64
N PHE A 224 -3.96 8.44 0.25
CA PHE A 224 -4.15 8.66 1.68
C PHE A 224 -3.45 7.62 2.54
N VAL A 225 -3.33 7.96 3.82
CA VAL A 225 -3.03 7.03 4.91
C VAL A 225 -4.15 7.02 5.93
N LYS A 226 -4.40 5.85 6.51
CA LYS A 226 -5.39 5.66 7.57
C LYS A 226 -4.80 4.81 8.69
N ILE A 227 -4.93 5.27 9.93
CA ILE A 227 -4.44 4.59 11.12
C ILE A 227 -5.63 4.12 11.93
N LEU A 228 -5.68 2.82 12.22
CA LEU A 228 -6.65 2.21 13.12
C LEU A 228 -5.97 1.88 14.44
N VAL A 229 -6.41 2.50 15.54
CA VAL A 229 -5.95 2.21 16.90
C VAL A 229 -6.94 1.29 17.57
N ASN A 230 -6.44 0.19 18.13
CA ASN A 230 -7.20 -0.93 18.67
C ASN A 230 -8.30 -1.39 17.69
N PRO A 231 -7.91 -1.92 16.52
CA PRO A 231 -8.86 -2.33 15.48
C PRO A 231 -9.78 -3.47 15.94
N ALA A 232 -11.05 -3.39 15.56
CA ALA A 232 -12.02 -4.47 15.63
C ALA A 232 -11.94 -5.29 14.34
N LEU A 233 -11.22 -6.43 14.39
CA LEU A 233 -10.85 -7.21 13.21
C LEU A 233 -12.05 -7.79 12.44
N ASP A 234 -13.12 -8.11 13.16
CA ASP A 234 -14.37 -8.64 12.64
C ASP A 234 -15.18 -7.60 11.85
N ALA A 235 -14.95 -6.31 12.11
CA ALA A 235 -15.58 -5.20 11.40
C ALA A 235 -14.77 -4.72 10.18
N GLN A 236 -13.59 -5.31 9.93
CA GLN A 236 -12.78 -5.00 8.75
C GLN A 236 -13.20 -5.85 7.56
N LYS A 237 -13.15 -5.23 6.38
CA LYS A 237 -13.29 -5.94 5.11
C LYS A 237 -12.22 -7.01 5.02
N ASN A 238 -12.63 -8.23 4.73
CA ASN A 238 -11.75 -9.38 4.74
C ASN A 238 -12.10 -10.39 3.65
N GLY A 239 -11.10 -11.18 3.26
CA GLY A 239 -11.20 -12.33 2.38
C GLY A 239 -10.52 -13.55 3.01
N HIS A 240 -10.26 -14.56 2.19
CA HIS A 240 -9.55 -15.77 2.60
C HIS A 240 -8.39 -16.05 1.67
N ILE A 241 -7.38 -16.74 2.19
CA ILE A 241 -6.26 -17.26 1.40
C ILE A 241 -6.30 -18.77 1.49
N GLN A 242 -6.30 -19.42 0.33
CA GLN A 242 -6.05 -20.84 0.19
C GLN A 242 -4.82 -21.02 -0.67
N GLY A 243 -3.91 -21.89 -0.25
CA GLY A 243 -2.72 -22.10 -1.06
C GLY A 243 -2.05 -23.42 -0.80
N ILE A 244 -1.05 -23.69 -1.61
CA ILE A 244 -0.23 -24.90 -1.56
C ILE A 244 1.23 -24.48 -1.45
N LEU A 245 1.95 -25.07 -0.50
CA LEU A 245 3.40 -24.94 -0.38
C LEU A 245 4.08 -26.10 -1.10
N VAL A 246 5.01 -25.77 -1.99
CA VAL A 246 5.85 -26.75 -2.70
C VAL A 246 7.32 -26.41 -2.55
N ASP A 247 8.17 -27.41 -2.52
CA ASP A 247 9.62 -27.25 -2.67
C ASP A 247 9.92 -26.81 -4.10
N ALA A 248 10.66 -25.71 -4.27
CA ALA A 248 10.90 -25.11 -5.57
C ALA A 248 11.68 -26.01 -6.54
N ASP A 249 12.54 -26.90 -6.01
CA ASP A 249 13.43 -27.74 -6.81
C ASP A 249 12.76 -29.06 -7.21
N SER A 250 12.08 -29.70 -6.26
CA SER A 250 11.49 -31.04 -6.43
C SER A 250 10.01 -31.02 -6.77
N GLY A 251 9.31 -29.90 -6.53
CA GLY A 251 7.86 -29.78 -6.67
C GLY A 251 7.07 -30.56 -5.61
N ASN A 252 7.74 -31.16 -4.63
CA ASN A 252 7.08 -31.92 -3.57
C ASN A 252 6.36 -31.00 -2.58
N PRO A 253 5.23 -31.41 -2.00
CA PRO A 253 4.55 -30.61 -0.99
C PRO A 253 5.40 -30.38 0.25
N VAL A 254 5.37 -29.15 0.78
CA VAL A 254 6.02 -28.81 2.05
C VAL A 254 5.01 -28.98 3.20
N VAL A 255 5.20 -30.04 3.99
CA VAL A 255 4.28 -30.44 5.07
C VAL A 255 4.67 -29.79 6.40
N GLY A 256 3.68 -29.38 7.19
CA GLY A 256 3.88 -28.90 8.56
C GLY A 256 4.51 -27.50 8.67
N ALA A 257 4.57 -26.75 7.58
CA ALA A 257 5.04 -25.38 7.61
C ALA A 257 4.01 -24.46 8.22
N THR A 258 4.45 -23.54 9.07
CA THR A 258 3.60 -22.49 9.63
C THR A 258 3.55 -21.34 8.63
N VAL A 259 2.35 -21.07 8.10
CA VAL A 259 2.05 -19.91 7.26
C VAL A 259 1.29 -18.90 8.10
N SER A 260 1.76 -17.66 8.15
CA SER A 260 1.16 -16.64 9.00
C SER A 260 1.19 -15.25 8.38
N ILE A 261 0.22 -14.43 8.78
CA ILE A 261 0.34 -12.98 8.70
C ILE A 261 0.58 -12.51 10.14
N PRO A 262 1.75 -11.93 10.46
CA PRO A 262 2.14 -11.60 11.82
C PRO A 262 1.09 -10.80 12.58
N GLY A 263 0.75 -11.26 13.79
CA GLY A 263 -0.21 -10.60 14.66
C GLY A 263 -1.67 -10.71 14.22
N LEU A 264 -1.99 -11.49 13.18
CA LEU A 264 -3.34 -11.64 12.66
C LEU A 264 -3.81 -13.10 12.66
N VAL A 265 -3.25 -13.94 11.80
CA VAL A 265 -3.74 -15.29 11.55
C VAL A 265 -2.59 -16.19 11.14
N GLN A 266 -2.68 -17.47 11.53
CA GLN A 266 -1.73 -18.50 11.12
C GLN A 266 -2.45 -19.81 10.84
N SER A 267 -1.81 -20.65 10.03
CA SER A 267 -2.23 -22.00 9.71
C SER A 267 -1.02 -22.88 9.47
N GLN A 268 -1.21 -24.19 9.44
CA GLN A 268 -0.16 -25.14 9.10
C GLN A 268 -0.49 -25.84 7.79
N SER A 269 0.52 -26.07 6.94
CA SER A 269 0.34 -26.85 5.73
C SER A 269 0.12 -28.33 6.06
N ASN A 270 -0.85 -28.94 5.39
CA ASN A 270 -1.20 -30.35 5.57
C ASN A 270 -0.26 -31.29 4.77
N GLU A 271 -0.58 -32.59 4.72
CA GLU A 271 0.21 -33.61 3.99
C GLU A 271 0.31 -33.37 2.47
N LYS A 272 -0.61 -32.57 1.91
CA LYS A 272 -0.59 -32.13 0.52
C LYS A 272 0.03 -30.73 0.35
N GLY A 273 0.61 -30.17 1.40
CA GLY A 273 1.16 -28.81 1.41
C GLY A 273 0.07 -27.71 1.45
N GLU A 274 -1.20 -28.08 1.54
CA GLU A 274 -2.31 -27.11 1.49
C GLU A 274 -2.45 -26.38 2.82
N PHE A 275 -2.72 -25.07 2.78
CA PHE A 275 -3.02 -24.24 3.94
C PHE A 275 -4.23 -23.35 3.69
N THR A 276 -4.83 -22.84 4.76
CA THR A 276 -5.93 -21.85 4.67
C THR A 276 -5.81 -20.81 5.77
N LEU A 277 -5.81 -19.53 5.39
CA LEU A 277 -5.94 -18.40 6.30
C LEU A 277 -7.32 -17.77 6.09
N LYS A 278 -8.12 -17.68 7.16
CA LYS A 278 -9.46 -17.12 7.13
C LYS A 278 -9.47 -15.69 7.68
N SER A 279 -10.45 -14.92 7.24
CA SER A 279 -10.70 -13.53 7.68
C SER A 279 -9.44 -12.66 7.62
N VAL A 280 -8.75 -12.72 6.50
CA VAL A 280 -7.57 -11.89 6.23
C VAL A 280 -8.05 -10.51 5.76
N PRO A 281 -7.57 -9.40 6.36
CA PRO A 281 -7.90 -8.05 5.94
C PRO A 281 -7.64 -7.85 4.45
N ALA A 282 -8.57 -7.17 3.79
CA ALA A 282 -8.44 -6.85 2.39
C ALA A 282 -7.25 -5.89 2.12
N GLY A 283 -6.69 -5.99 0.92
CA GLY A 283 -5.49 -5.29 0.47
C GLY A 283 -4.29 -6.21 0.29
N PHE A 284 -3.15 -5.60 0.00
CA PHE A 284 -1.86 -6.26 -0.09
C PHE A 284 -1.35 -6.66 1.29
N ASN A 285 -0.99 -7.93 1.43
CA ASN A 285 -0.46 -8.53 2.65
C ASN A 285 0.84 -9.31 2.33
N VAL A 286 1.66 -9.53 3.36
CA VAL A 286 2.84 -10.40 3.27
C VAL A 286 2.71 -11.57 4.24
N LEU A 287 2.78 -12.78 3.67
CA LEU A 287 2.84 -14.05 4.39
C LEU A 287 4.25 -14.31 4.86
N GLN A 288 4.40 -14.81 6.08
CA GLN A 288 5.62 -15.41 6.59
C GLN A 288 5.43 -16.93 6.67
N VAL A 289 6.35 -17.66 6.04
CA VAL A 289 6.35 -19.12 6.02
C VAL A 289 7.60 -19.64 6.72
N CYS A 290 7.40 -20.42 7.77
CA CYS A 290 8.47 -21.00 8.59
C CYS A 290 8.30 -22.51 8.71
N VAL A 291 9.37 -23.26 8.44
CA VAL A 291 9.43 -24.72 8.57
C VAL A 291 10.87 -25.13 8.85
N PRO A 292 11.16 -26.06 9.78
CA PRO A 292 12.54 -26.35 10.20
C PRO A 292 13.53 -26.70 9.08
N ALA A 293 13.05 -27.25 7.96
CA ALA A 293 13.88 -27.64 6.83
C ALA A 293 14.30 -26.46 5.93
N TYR A 294 13.65 -25.30 6.05
CA TYR A 294 13.90 -24.13 5.20
C TYR A 294 14.22 -22.92 6.08
N LYS A 295 14.91 -21.93 5.51
CA LYS A 295 14.92 -20.60 6.10
C LYS A 295 13.52 -19.98 5.97
N GLY A 296 13.17 -19.15 6.96
CA GLY A 296 11.91 -18.41 6.92
C GLY A 296 11.84 -17.52 5.67
N GLN A 297 10.75 -17.61 4.95
CA GLN A 297 10.53 -16.90 3.68
C GLN A 297 9.27 -16.05 3.75
N THR A 298 9.25 -14.99 2.94
CA THR A 298 8.11 -14.08 2.82
C THR A 298 7.50 -14.16 1.44
N PHE A 299 6.17 -14.16 1.37
CA PHE A 299 5.43 -14.19 0.11
C PHE A 299 4.35 -13.11 0.09
N ASN A 300 4.15 -12.52 -1.08
CA ASN A 300 3.19 -11.45 -1.26
C ASN A 300 1.83 -12.03 -1.64
N VAL A 301 0.75 -11.42 -1.17
CA VAL A 301 -0.60 -11.85 -1.49
C VAL A 301 -1.56 -10.67 -1.46
N ASP A 302 -2.34 -10.52 -2.54
CA ASP A 302 -3.47 -9.60 -2.58
C ASP A 302 -4.73 -10.30 -2.05
N VAL A 303 -5.47 -9.64 -1.16
CA VAL A 303 -6.74 -10.16 -0.64
C VAL A 303 -7.86 -9.21 -1.00
N VAL A 304 -8.86 -9.73 -1.69
CA VAL A 304 -10.08 -8.98 -2.04
C VAL A 304 -11.22 -9.38 -1.09
N GLU A 305 -12.01 -8.39 -0.68
CA GLU A 305 -13.15 -8.59 0.20
C GLU A 305 -14.10 -9.67 -0.32
N ASN A 306 -14.49 -10.60 0.55
CA ASN A 306 -15.39 -11.73 0.29
C ASN A 306 -14.91 -12.71 -0.79
N GLU A 307 -13.63 -12.65 -1.18
CA GLU A 307 -13.03 -13.56 -2.16
C GLU A 307 -12.08 -14.57 -1.49
N ILE A 308 -11.82 -15.68 -2.19
CA ILE A 308 -10.77 -16.63 -1.83
C ILE A 308 -9.62 -16.44 -2.80
N THR A 309 -8.49 -15.95 -2.29
CA THR A 309 -7.24 -15.86 -3.04
C THR A 309 -6.59 -17.23 -3.09
N GLN A 310 -6.39 -17.76 -4.28
CA GLN A 310 -5.67 -19.01 -4.52
C GLN A 310 -4.20 -18.69 -4.81
N THR A 311 -3.26 -19.37 -4.14
CA THR A 311 -1.82 -19.13 -4.35
C THR A 311 -0.98 -20.41 -4.25
N THR A 312 0.14 -20.44 -4.95
CA THR A 312 1.17 -21.47 -4.81
C THR A 312 2.45 -20.78 -4.36
N LEU A 313 3.00 -21.19 -3.22
CA LEU A 313 4.23 -20.62 -2.69
C LEU A 313 5.35 -21.66 -2.83
N GLU A 314 6.39 -21.26 -3.55
CA GLU A 314 7.58 -22.09 -3.78
C GLU A 314 8.63 -21.79 -2.73
N MET A 315 8.87 -22.75 -1.84
CA MET A 315 9.90 -22.68 -0.82
C MET A 315 11.25 -23.04 -1.42
N ARG A 316 12.24 -22.17 -1.25
CA ARG A 316 13.62 -22.41 -1.72
C ARG A 316 14.56 -22.77 -0.58
N ASN A 317 15.48 -23.70 -0.83
CA ASN A 317 16.61 -23.93 0.05
C ASN A 317 17.72 -22.94 -0.34
N ASP A 318 18.11 -22.08 0.61
CA ASP A 318 19.27 -21.20 0.46
C ASP A 318 20.58 -21.94 0.69
#